data_AF-A0A7N2RAQ1-F1
#
_entry.id   AF-A0A7N2RAQ1-F1
#
_cell.length_a   1.000
_cell.length_b   1.000
_cell.length_c   1.000
_cell.angle_alpha   90.00
_cell.angle_beta   90.00
_cell.angle_gamma   90.00
#
_symmetry.space_group_name_H-M   'P 1'
#
loop_
_entity.id
_entity.type
_entity.pdbx_description
1 polymer ?
#
loop_
_entity_poly.entity_id
_entity_poly.type
_entity_poly.pdbx_seq_one_letter_code
_entity_poly.pdbx_strand_id
1 'polypeptide(L)' 'MIHNIEVNPGQGGKLVRAAGTYAKILKEPTSRYCLIKMPSGAEKLIDSRCRATIGMVSNPSHGARKLKKAGQSRWLG' A
#
# COMPACT_ATOMS: atom_id res chain seq x y z
N MET A 1 -4.87 -2.53 -9.63
CA MET A 1 -4.21 -2.65 -8.31
C MET A 1 -3.05 -1.69 -8.29
N ILE A 2 -2.87 -0.94 -7.22
CA ILE A 2 -1.81 0.06 -7.08
C ILE A 2 -1.12 -0.05 -5.72
N HIS A 3 0.14 0.33 -5.63
CA HIS A 3 0.92 0.39 -4.39
C HIS A 3 1.84 1.62 -4.40
N ASN A 4 2.51 1.90 -3.27
CA ASN A 4 3.41 3.04 -3.11
C ASN A 4 2.76 4.40 -3.47
N ILE A 5 1.67 4.73 -2.78
CA ILE A 5 0.82 5.88 -3.11
C ILE A 5 1.28 7.13 -2.35
N GLU A 6 1.32 8.27 -3.05
CA GLU A 6 1.56 9.60 -2.49
C GLU A 6 0.34 10.13 -1.70
N VAL A 7 0.57 10.84 -0.59
CA VAL A 7 -0.50 11.50 0.17
C VAL A 7 -0.77 12.90 -0.37
N ASN A 8 0.30 13.62 -0.69
CA ASN A 8 0.28 14.93 -1.32
C ASN A 8 1.13 14.88 -2.60
N PRO A 9 0.79 15.64 -3.65
CA PRO A 9 1.54 15.63 -4.90
C PRO A 9 3.02 15.95 -4.65
N GLY A 10 3.92 15.08 -5.13
CA GLY A 10 5.37 15.27 -5.03
C GLY A 10 5.97 14.98 -3.64
N GLN A 11 5.18 14.50 -2.68
CA GLN A 11 5.69 14.12 -1.35
C GLN A 11 6.37 12.74 -1.33
N GLY A 12 6.30 11.99 -2.43
CA GLY A 12 6.77 10.62 -2.51
C GLY A 12 5.79 9.61 -1.89
N GLY A 13 5.90 8.37 -2.34
CA GLY A 13 5.00 7.29 -1.94
C GLY A 13 5.18 6.93 -0.46
N LYS A 14 4.10 7.05 0.32
CA LYS A 14 4.09 6.75 1.77
C LYS A 14 3.16 5.60 2.12
N LEU A 15 2.08 5.45 1.35
CA LEU A 15 1.03 4.48 1.61
C LEU A 15 1.26 3.19 0.83
N VAL A 16 0.79 2.06 1.40
CA VAL A 16 0.76 0.75 0.74
C VAL A 16 2.15 0.30 0.25
N ARG A 17 3.10 0.20 1.19
CA ARG A 17 4.50 -0.19 0.93
C ARG A 17 4.89 -1.55 1.51
N ALA A 18 4.02 -2.16 2.30
CA ALA A 18 4.30 -3.42 2.96
C ALA A 18 4.26 -4.60 1.97
N ALA A 19 5.03 -5.64 2.25
CA ALA A 19 5.16 -6.82 1.40
C ALA A 19 3.79 -7.44 1.07
N GLY A 20 3.54 -7.71 -0.21
CA GLY A 20 2.28 -8.28 -0.69
C GLY A 20 1.06 -7.35 -0.67
N THR A 21 1.18 -6.11 -0.20
CA THR A 21 0.04 -5.19 -0.10
C THR A 21 -0.27 -4.49 -1.41
N TYR A 22 -1.55 -4.18 -1.61
CA TYR A 22 -2.04 -3.38 -2.72
C TYR A 22 -3.28 -2.60 -2.26
N ALA A 23 -3.62 -1.57 -3.02
CA ALA A 23 -4.87 -0.84 -2.93
C ALA A 23 -5.60 -0.89 -4.28
N LYS A 24 -6.89 -0.57 -4.24
CA LYS A 24 -7.76 -0.57 -5.42
C LYS A 24 -8.40 0.81 -5.60
N ILE A 25 -8.30 1.37 -6.79
CA ILE A 25 -9.06 2.56 -7.18
C ILE A 25 -10.51 2.10 -7.39
N LEU A 26 -11.45 2.75 -6.69
CA LEU A 26 -12.88 2.42 -6.78
C LEU A 26 -13.60 3.31 -7.78
N LYS A 27 -13.50 4.62 -7.57
CA LYS A 27 -14.21 5.64 -8.34
C LYS A 27 -13.34 6.88 -8.46
N GLU A 28 -13.54 7.64 -9.52
CA GLU A 28 -13.04 9.00 -9.66
C GLU A 28 -14.24 9.95 -9.54
N PRO A 29 -14.71 10.24 -8.31
CA PRO A 29 -15.93 11.01 -8.09
C PRO A 29 -15.83 12.45 -8.63
N THR A 30 -14.63 12.99 -8.78
CA THR A 30 -14.36 14.30 -9.40
C THR A 30 -12.97 14.27 -10.02
N SER A 31 -12.72 15.01 -11.11
CA SER A 31 -11.40 15.10 -11.78
C SER A 31 -10.23 15.48 -10.84
N ARG A 32 -10.52 16.01 -9.65
CA ARG A 32 -9.51 16.42 -8.65
C ARG A 32 -9.19 15.35 -7.61
N TYR A 33 -10.09 14.38 -7.37
CA TYR A 33 -9.92 13.40 -6.29
C TYR A 33 -10.33 12.00 -6.72
N CYS A 34 -9.48 11.03 -6.40
CA CYS A 34 -9.70 9.62 -6.60
C CYS A 34 -10.07 8.93 -5.28
N LEU A 35 -11.12 8.12 -5.30
CA LEU A 35 -11.51 7.28 -4.16
C LEU A 35 -10.76 5.95 -4.24
N ILE A 36 -9.92 5.68 -3.24
CA ILE A 36 -9.06 4.50 -3.17
C ILE A 36 -9.42 3.67 -1.94
N LYS A 37 -9.61 2.36 -2.14
CA LYS A 37 -9.74 1.39 -1.06
C LYS A 37 -8.37 0.93 -0.61
N MET A 38 -8.08 1.20 0.66
CA MET A 38 -6.83 0.86 1.34
C MET A 38 -6.80 -0.63 1.74
N PRO A 39 -5.61 -1.22 1.96
CA PRO A 39 -5.48 -2.60 2.46
C PRO A 39 -6.09 -2.79 3.86
N SER A 40 -6.27 -1.72 4.65
CA SER A 40 -7.01 -1.76 5.92
C SER A 40 -8.53 -1.91 5.74
N GLY A 41 -9.05 -1.85 4.52
CA GLY A 41 -10.47 -1.84 4.21
C GLY A 41 -11.10 -0.44 4.18
N ALA A 42 -10.42 0.57 4.74
CA ALA A 42 -10.89 1.95 4.72
C ALA A 42 -10.84 2.55 3.30
N GLU A 43 -11.74 3.48 3.03
CA GLU A 43 -11.74 4.27 1.79
C GLU A 43 -11.11 5.64 2.06
N LYS A 44 -10.29 6.10 1.13
CA LYS A 44 -9.60 7.39 1.24
C LYS A 44 -9.65 8.14 -0.07
N LEU A 45 -9.91 9.44 0.02
CA LEU A 45 -9.81 10.37 -1.11
C LEU A 45 -8.36 10.86 -1.24
N ILE A 46 -7.80 10.78 -2.43
CA ILE A 46 -6.44 11.23 -2.76
C ILE A 46 -6.52 12.17 -3.98
N ASP A 47 -5.73 13.24 -3.99
CA ASP A 47 -5.65 14.16 -5.13
C ASP A 47 -5.22 13.40 -6.40
N SER A 48 -5.86 13.66 -7.53
CA SER A 48 -5.57 12.98 -8.81
C SER A 48 -4.16 13.24 -9.32
N ARG A 49 -3.49 14.30 -8.84
CA ARG A 49 -2.09 14.61 -9.16
C ARG A 49 -1.07 13.75 -8.40
N CYS A 50 -1.51 13.02 -7.37
CA CYS A 50 -0.64 12.11 -6.63
C CYS A 50 -0.23 10.91 -7.49
N ARG A 51 1.05 10.51 -7.39
CA ARG A 51 1.58 9.36 -8.12
C ARG A 51 1.38 8.07 -7.33
N ALA A 52 1.24 6.98 -8.07
CA ALA A 52 1.20 5.62 -7.53
C ALA A 52 1.89 4.66 -8.51
N THR A 53 2.35 3.52 -7.99
CA THR A 53 2.95 2.46 -8.81
C THR A 53 1.92 1.39 -9.12
N ILE A 54 1.91 0.89 -10.35
CA ILE A 54 0.98 -0.15 -10.81
C ILE A 54 1.40 -1.51 -10.24
N GLY A 55 0.43 -2.31 -9.79
CA GLY A 55 0.65 -3.65 -9.27
C GLY A 55 0.63 -3.72 -7.75
N MET A 56 1.17 -4.82 -7.21
CA MET A 56 1.31 -5.09 -5.78
C MET A 56 2.77 -5.06 -5.36
N VAL A 57 3.03 -4.86 -4.07
CA VAL A 57 4.39 -4.97 -3.53
C VAL A 57 4.87 -6.42 -3.60
N SER A 58 6.15 -6.62 -3.90
CA SER A 58 6.80 -7.94 -3.93
C SER A 58 6.70 -8.70 -2.59
N ASN A 59 7.00 -10.00 -2.62
CA ASN A 59 7.04 -10.90 -1.46
C ASN A 59 5.68 -11.08 -0.74
N PRO A 60 4.63 -11.60 -1.43
CA PRO A 60 3.34 -11.87 -0.79
C PRO A 60 3.40 -12.93 0.32
N SER A 61 4.36 -13.86 0.24
CA SER A 61 4.57 -14.91 1.24
C SER A 61 5.07 -14.39 2.60
N HIS A 62 5.51 -13.13 2.69
CA HIS A 62 6.07 -12.58 3.93
C HIS A 62 5.11 -12.71 5.12
N GLY A 63 3.81 -12.46 4.91
CA GLY A 63 2.80 -12.58 5.97
C GLY A 63 2.51 -14.02 6.41
N ALA A 64 2.73 -15.00 5.54
CA ALA A 64 2.52 -16.42 5.85
C ALA A 64 3.76 -17.08 6.49
N ARG A 65 4.90 -16.39 6.53
CA ARG A 65 6.15 -16.90 7.10
C ARG A 65 6.01 -17.08 8.60
N LYS A 66 6.07 -18.33 9.08
CA LYS A 66 6.10 -18.66 10.51
C LYS A 66 7.52 -18.67 11.06
N LEU A 67 7.72 -18.07 12.23
CA LEU A 67 8.97 -18.21 13.00
C LEU A 67 8.97 -19.58 13.69
N LYS A 68 10.03 -20.36 13.51
CA LYS A 68 10.14 -21.76 14.00
C LYS A 68 10.90 -21.90 15.32
N LYS A 69 11.62 -20.86 15.73
CA LYS A 69 12.41 -20.84 16.98
C LYS A 69 12.50 -19.43 17.53
N ALA A 70 12.64 -19.31 18.86
CA ALA A 70 12.81 -18.03 19.53
C ALA A 70 14.01 -17.22 18.99
N GLY A 71 15.10 -17.90 18.58
CA GLY A 71 16.27 -17.25 17.99
C GLY A 71 15.98 -16.46 16.70
N GLN A 72 15.00 -16.87 15.89
CA GLN A 72 14.63 -16.09 14.70
C GLN A 72 13.99 -14.76 15.06
N SER A 73 13.27 -14.68 16.19
CA SER A 73 12.74 -13.40 16.69
C SER A 73 13.89 -12.47 17.09
N ARG A 74 14.89 -12.98 17.82
CA ARG A 74 16.06 -12.19 18.27
C ARG A 74 16.92 -11.66 17.12
N TRP A 75 16.88 -12.30 15.95
CA TRP A 75 17.58 -11.83 14.75
C TRP A 75 16.86 -10.69 14.03
N LEU A 76 15.55 -10.51 14.28
CA LEU A 76 14.76 -9.43 13.70
C LEU A 76 14.84 -8.13 14.53
N GLY A 77 15.37 -8.20 15.76
CA GLY A 77 15.44 -7.12 16.74
C GLY A 77 14.78 -7.55 18.04
#